data_AF-A0A822BFU1-F1
#
_entry.id   AF-A0A822BFU1-F1
#
_cell.length_a   1.000
_cell.length_b   1.000
_cell.length_c   1.000
_cell.angle_alpha   90.00
_cell.angle_beta   90.00
_cell.angle_gamma   90.00
#
_symmetry.space_group_name_H-M   'P 1'
#
loop_
_entity.id
_entity.type
_entity.pdbx_description
1 polymer ?
#
loop_
_entity_poly.entity_id
_entity_poly.type
_entity_poly.pdbx_seq_one_letter_code
_entity_poly.pdbx_strand_id
1 'polypeptide(L)' 'MCDGFIRKDAWDIPGNDILPSPVKQPDYASCCSQCQATYGCFAFTYSRSSQQCWPKTSMGSGGSATDDTISGYN' A
#
# COMPACT_ATOMS: atom_id res chain seq x y z
N MET A 1 -8.09 12.83 2.54
CA MET A 1 -8.39 11.61 3.30
C MET A 1 -8.50 10.46 2.31
N CYS A 2 -8.07 9.28 2.68
CA CYS A 2 -8.07 8.08 1.83
C CYS A 2 -9.45 7.45 1.73
N ASP A 3 -10.47 8.27 1.45
CA ASP A 3 -11.88 7.89 1.49
C ASP A 3 -12.26 6.84 0.46
N GLY A 4 -11.47 6.70 -0.60
CA GLY A 4 -11.65 5.67 -1.63
C GLY A 4 -10.78 4.43 -1.44
N PHE A 5 -10.01 4.31 -0.35
CA PHE A 5 -9.18 3.12 -0.12
C PHE A 5 -9.63 2.40 1.14
N ILE A 6 -10.14 1.18 1.00
CA ILE A 6 -10.47 0.30 2.11
C ILE A 6 -9.17 -0.08 2.82
N ARG A 7 -9.01 0.42 4.06
CA ARG A 7 -7.90 0.06 4.93
C ARG A 7 -8.05 -1.39 5.37
N LYS A 8 -7.03 -2.20 5.11
CA LYS A 8 -6.93 -3.59 5.55
C LYS A 8 -5.60 -3.79 6.25
N ASP A 9 -5.65 -3.87 7.58
CA ASP A 9 -4.57 -4.37 8.40
C ASP A 9 -4.36 -5.88 8.17
N ALA A 10 -3.14 -6.36 8.42
CA ALA A 10 -2.85 -7.79 8.37
C ALA A 10 -3.15 -8.47 7.00
N TRP A 11 -3.00 -7.74 5.87
CA TRP A 11 -3.01 -8.31 4.51
C TRP A 11 -1.85 -7.81 3.63
N ASP A 12 -0.82 -8.62 3.41
CA ASP A 12 0.20 -8.40 2.37
C ASP A 12 -0.32 -9.02 1.06
N ILE A 13 0.38 -8.87 -0.05
CA ILE A 13 -0.11 -9.25 -1.38
C ILE A 13 1.13 -9.60 -2.21
N PRO A 14 1.41 -10.89 -2.48
CA PRO A 14 2.53 -11.30 -3.31
C PRO A 14 2.19 -11.03 -4.78
N GLY A 15 3.08 -10.32 -5.47
CA GLY A 15 2.96 -10.00 -6.89
C GLY A 15 2.25 -8.66 -7.19
N ASN A 16 2.43 -8.19 -8.43
CA ASN A 16 1.88 -6.96 -9.02
C ASN A 16 2.39 -5.64 -8.41
N ASP A 17 3.67 -5.61 -8.04
CA ASP A 17 4.36 -4.39 -7.62
C ASP A 17 4.47 -3.41 -8.79
N ILE A 18 3.91 -2.19 -8.65
CA ILE A 18 4.08 -1.12 -9.65
C ILE A 18 5.52 -0.66 -9.68
N LEU A 19 6.14 -0.61 -8.50
CA LEU A 19 7.47 -0.09 -8.32
C LEU A 19 8.43 -1.21 -7.92
N PRO A 20 9.64 -1.24 -8.50
CA PRO A 20 10.71 -2.12 -8.06
C PRO A 20 11.26 -1.71 -6.67
N SER A 21 10.78 -0.62 -6.08
CA SER A 21 11.25 -0.11 -4.80
C SER A 21 10.14 0.62 -4.01
N PRO A 22 10.16 0.55 -2.68
CA PRO A 22 9.21 1.23 -1.83
C PRO A 22 9.50 2.73 -1.79
N VAL A 23 8.44 3.52 -1.71
CA VAL A 23 8.53 4.96 -1.47
C VAL A 23 8.56 5.18 0.03
N LYS A 24 9.54 5.91 0.56
CA LYS A 24 9.52 6.29 1.98
C LYS A 24 8.41 7.31 2.22
N GLN A 25 7.49 6.99 3.12
CA GLN A 25 6.37 7.86 3.46
C GLN A 25 6.22 7.94 4.98
N PRO A 26 5.96 9.14 5.54
CA PRO A 26 5.88 9.32 6.98
C PRO A 26 4.65 8.62 7.55
N ASP A 27 3.56 8.53 6.78
CA ASP A 27 2.26 8.03 7.24
C ASP A 27 1.49 7.31 6.12
N TYR A 28 0.49 6.50 6.53
CA TYR A 28 -0.46 5.84 5.63
C TYR A 28 -1.16 6.82 4.67
N ALA A 29 -1.55 8.00 5.17
CA ALA A 29 -2.22 9.03 4.36
C ALA A 29 -1.34 9.58 3.24
N SER A 30 -0.03 9.70 3.49
CA SER A 30 0.94 10.14 2.49
C SER A 30 1.19 9.05 1.45
N CYS A 31 1.26 7.78 1.88
CA CYS A 31 1.35 6.62 0.99
C CYS A 31 0.14 6.50 0.05
N CYS A 32 -1.05 6.71 0.60
CA CYS A 32 -2.29 6.75 -0.16
C CYS A 32 -2.36 7.91 -1.16
N SER A 33 -1.96 9.13 -0.77
CA SER A 33 -1.87 10.25 -1.70
C SER A 33 -0.90 9.95 -2.85
N GLN A 34 0.21 9.26 -2.54
CA GLN A 34 1.16 8.82 -3.55
C GLN A 34 0.57 7.79 -4.50
N CYS A 35 -0.23 6.85 -3.98
CA CYS A 35 -0.97 5.89 -4.80
C CYS A 35 -1.99 6.62 -5.69
N GLN A 36 -2.76 7.56 -5.16
CA GLN A 36 -3.69 8.37 -5.98
C GLN A 36 -2.99 9.19 -7.07
N ALA A 37 -1.78 9.69 -6.79
CA ALA A 37 -0.96 10.38 -7.77
C ALA A 37 -0.31 9.43 -8.80
N THR A 38 -0.23 8.12 -8.49
CA THR A 38 0.37 7.11 -9.35
C THR A 38 -0.70 6.53 -10.26
N TYR A 39 -0.60 6.84 -11.55
CA TYR A 39 -1.55 6.32 -12.54
C TYR A 39 -1.51 4.78 -12.56
N GLY A 40 -2.68 4.16 -12.37
CA GLY A 40 -2.80 2.70 -12.32
C GLY A 40 -2.56 2.07 -10.94
N CYS A 41 -2.36 2.87 -9.89
CA CYS A 41 -2.34 2.35 -8.52
C CYS A 41 -3.75 2.01 -8.05
N PHE A 42 -3.97 0.73 -7.75
CA PHE A 42 -5.25 0.20 -7.29
C PHE A 42 -5.19 -0.19 -5.82
N ALA A 43 -4.02 -0.63 -5.37
CA ALA A 43 -3.76 -1.00 -3.98
C ALA A 43 -2.41 -0.47 -3.54
N PHE A 44 -2.17 -0.38 -2.25
CA PHE A 44 -0.86 -0.07 -1.69
C PHE A 44 -0.68 -0.72 -0.33
N THR A 45 0.56 -0.94 0.08
CA THR A 45 0.92 -1.46 1.40
C THR A 45 1.88 -0.50 2.09
N TYR A 46 1.52 -0.05 3.29
CA TYR A 46 2.30 0.86 4.10
C TYR A 46 2.86 0.15 5.33
N SER A 47 4.18 0.09 5.46
CA SER A 47 4.87 -0.45 6.64
C SER A 47 5.19 0.68 7.62
N ARG A 48 4.58 0.64 8.81
CA ARG A 48 4.86 1.61 9.89
C ARG A 48 6.29 1.46 10.43
N SER A 49 6.72 0.21 10.62
CA SER A 49 8.05 -0.10 11.16
C SER A 49 9.18 0.48 10.30
N SER A 50 9.04 0.39 8.97
CA SER A 50 10.09 0.83 8.05
C SER A 50 9.75 2.13 7.30
N GLN A 51 8.58 2.73 7.56
CA GLN A 51 8.05 3.93 6.87
C GLN A 51 8.07 3.78 5.35
N GLN A 52 7.74 2.60 4.86
CA GLN A 52 7.83 2.24 3.44
C GLN A 52 6.45 2.02 2.84
N CYS A 53 6.22 2.61 1.67
CA CYS A 53 4.99 2.57 0.90
C CYS A 53 5.21 1.79 -0.39
N TRP A 54 4.40 0.77 -0.59
CA TRP A 54 4.45 -0.14 -1.73
C TRP A 54 3.18 0.02 -2.56
N PRO A 55 3.15 0.90 -3.57
CA PRO A 55 2.02 0.99 -4.49
C PRO A 55 1.97 -0.24 -5.42
N LYS A 56 0.77 -0.74 -5.67
CA LYS A 56 0.44 -1.95 -6.42
C LYS A 56 -0.67 -1.68 -7.44
N THR A 57 -0.60 -2.33 -8.60
CA THR A 57 -1.60 -2.18 -9.67
C THR A 57 -2.88 -2.95 -9.40
N SER A 58 -2.85 -3.87 -8.44
CA SER A 58 -3.99 -4.70 -8.08
C SER A 58 -3.81 -5.22 -6.66
N MET A 59 -4.94 -5.56 -6.04
CA MET A 59 -4.90 -6.49 -4.94
C MET A 59 -4.62 -7.89 -5.49
N GLY A 60 -3.36 -8.30 -5.56
CA GLY A 60 -3.03 -9.71 -5.70
C GLY A 60 -3.59 -10.56 -4.54
N SER A 61 -3.52 -11.88 -4.72
CA SER A 61 -4.16 -12.86 -3.86
C SER A 61 -3.35 -13.13 -2.58
N GLY A 62 -3.32 -12.17 -1.66
CA GLY A 62 -3.03 -12.41 -0.24
C GLY A 62 -1.58 -12.75 0.12
N GLY A 63 -1.09 -12.06 1.12
CA GLY A 63 0.26 -12.11 1.64
C GLY A 63 0.26 -11.86 3.14
N SER A 64 1.38 -12.22 3.73
CA SER A 64 1.75 -12.04 5.14
C SER A 64 1.92 -10.58 5.54
N ALA A 65 0.87 -9.95 6.04
CA ALA A 65 1.09 -8.72 6.77
C ALA A 65 1.47 -9.04 8.21
N THR A 66 2.52 -8.38 8.63
CA THR A 66 2.81 -8.25 10.04
C THR A 66 1.85 -7.19 10.62
N ASP A 67 1.61 -7.20 11.94
CA ASP A 67 0.78 -6.18 12.61
C ASP A 67 1.21 -4.73 12.27
N ASP A 68 2.45 -4.55 11.83
CA ASP A 68 3.05 -3.29 11.41
C ASP A 68 2.68 -2.82 9.99
N THR A 69 2.12 -3.67 9.13
CA THR A 69 1.76 -3.30 7.74
C THR A 69 0.26 -3.03 7.58
N ILE A 70 -0.04 -1.89 6.96
CA ILE A 70 -1.38 -1.40 6.67
C ILE A 70 -1.54 -1.35 5.16
N SER A 71 -2.45 -2.15 4.61
CA SER A 71 -2.78 -2.10 3.19
C SER A 71 -4.02 -1.24 2.93
N GLY A 72 -4.12 -0.68 1.73
CA GLY A 72 -5.27 0.08 1.26
C GLY A 72 -5.58 -0.26 -0.19
N TYR A 73 -6.85 -0.39 -0.57
CA TYR A 73 -7.25 -0.63 -1.96
C TYR A 73 -8.58 0.03 -2.30
N ASN A 74 -8.75 0.44 -3.56
CA ASN A 74 -10.00 1.02 -4.09
C ASN A 74 -10.93 -0.04 -4.65
#